data_AF-A0A0X3V636-F1
#
_entry.id   AF-A0A0X3V636-F1
#
_cell.length_a   1.000
_cell.length_b   1.000
_cell.length_c   1.000
_cell.angle_alpha   90.00
_cell.angle_beta   90.00
_cell.angle_gamma   90.00
#
_symmetry.space_group_name_H-M   'P 1'
#
loop_
_entity.id
_entity.type
_entity.pdbx_description
1 polymer ?
#
loop_
_entity_poly.entity_id
_entity_poly.type
_entity_poly.pdbx_seq_one_letter_code
_entity_poly.pdbx_strand_id
1 'polypeptide(L)'
;MQQLITRIRRWWTEKPRSTRILTYVLIPAGVVLLVEGLRLDSSNWWAGHDYFLNIYSAATGVCFGVPAALLLFNKLASDQDAARRARLAMARAGAEATQFQRELLSLFSAADLADLTARATDLRDQITGIRDLPSSASSRDQDMGRFLADFDTLLPSPLGRPRRSLRSLPAHYSAEWAPMDDWRTRVQSRWNILYNEVRPNLPGNGWIAADSDTAAQQALDRLLLPGRNPWKADQSDGAAVRAMQYFLRDVTALCGAATALDTYT
;
A
#
# COMPACT_ATOMS: atom_id res chain seq x y z
N MET A 1 -6.42 1.57 35.88
CA MET A 1 -6.90 2.95 36.13
C MET A 1 -5.96 4.02 35.54
N GLN A 2 -4.65 3.95 35.74
CA GLN A 2 -3.68 4.95 35.21
C GLN A 2 -3.72 5.13 33.68
N GLN A 3 -3.87 4.06 32.90
CA GLN A 3 -3.99 4.13 31.43
C GLN A 3 -5.24 4.88 30.94
N LEU A 4 -6.32 4.86 31.74
CA LEU A 4 -7.58 5.51 31.38
C LEU A 4 -7.48 7.02 31.63
N ILE A 5 -6.85 7.41 32.75
CA ILE A 5 -6.54 8.82 33.08
C ILE A 5 -5.62 9.45 32.02
N THR A 6 -4.57 8.73 31.59
CA THR A 6 -3.66 9.25 30.55
C THR A 6 -4.34 9.38 29.20
N ARG A 7 -5.23 8.44 28.82
CA ARG A 7 -6.01 8.50 27.58
C ARG A 7 -7.00 9.67 27.57
N ILE A 8 -7.73 9.88 28.67
CA ILE A 8 -8.64 11.02 28.82
C ILE A 8 -7.87 12.34 28.76
N ARG A 9 -6.75 12.44 29.48
CA ARG A 9 -5.93 13.66 29.49
C ARG A 9 -5.41 14.00 28.09
N ARG A 10 -4.90 13.00 27.36
CA ARG A 10 -4.41 13.19 25.99
C ARG A 10 -5.53 13.62 25.04
N TRP A 11 -6.66 12.92 25.08
CA TRP A 11 -7.84 13.26 24.31
C TRP A 11 -8.34 14.69 24.60
N TRP A 12 -8.29 15.12 25.86
CA TRP A 12 -8.66 16.47 26.26
C TRP A 12 -7.68 17.52 25.71
N THR A 13 -6.38 17.26 25.75
CA THR A 13 -5.36 18.19 25.24
C THR A 13 -5.42 18.41 23.72
N GLU A 14 -5.92 17.42 22.97
CA GLU A 14 -6.10 17.50 21.52
C GLU A 14 -7.30 18.38 21.12
N LYS A 15 -8.20 18.74 22.05
CA LYS A 15 -9.37 19.57 21.73
C LYS A 15 -9.01 21.05 21.51
N PRO A 16 -9.75 21.74 20.62
CA PRO A 16 -9.61 23.19 20.42
C PRO A 16 -9.67 23.95 21.75
N ARG A 17 -8.83 24.99 21.87
CA ARG A 17 -8.72 25.79 23.11
C ARG A 17 -10.07 26.41 23.49
N SER A 18 -10.88 26.82 22.51
CA SER A 18 -12.22 27.37 22.70
C SER A 18 -13.16 26.38 23.39
N THR A 19 -13.24 25.13 22.93
CA THR A 19 -14.07 24.09 23.55
C THR A 19 -13.66 23.82 25.00
N ARG A 20 -12.35 23.80 25.27
CA ARG A 20 -11.83 23.61 26.62
C ARG A 20 -12.21 24.75 27.55
N ILE A 21 -11.98 26.00 27.14
CA ILE A 21 -12.35 27.19 27.93
C ILE A 21 -13.85 27.20 28.19
N LEU A 22 -14.65 27.00 27.16
CA LEU A 22 -16.11 26.99 27.30
C LEU A 22 -16.57 25.92 28.29
N THR A 23 -16.01 24.71 28.21
CA THR A 23 -16.33 23.62 29.15
C THR A 23 -15.89 23.97 30.57
N TYR A 24 -14.71 24.56 30.74
CA TYR A 24 -14.19 24.99 32.05
C TYR A 24 -14.98 26.13 32.68
N VAL A 25 -15.68 26.93 31.88
CA VAL A 25 -16.54 28.02 32.40
C VAL A 25 -17.96 27.51 32.64
N LEU A 26 -18.55 26.84 31.65
CA LEU A 26 -19.95 26.43 31.70
C LEU A 26 -20.23 25.33 32.72
N ILE A 27 -19.34 24.34 32.90
CA ILE A 27 -19.59 23.28 33.88
C ILE A 27 -19.61 23.83 35.32
N PRO A 28 -18.60 24.59 35.79
CA PRO A 28 -18.65 25.18 37.13
C PRO A 28 -19.81 26.15 37.30
N ALA A 29 -20.11 26.98 36.28
CA ALA A 29 -21.28 27.87 36.32
C ALA A 29 -22.58 27.08 36.47
N GLY A 30 -22.73 25.98 35.73
CA GLY A 30 -23.87 25.07 35.85
C GLY A 30 -23.96 24.39 37.21
N VAL A 31 -22.84 24.02 37.83
CA VAL A 31 -22.82 23.47 39.20
C VAL A 31 -23.23 24.52 40.22
N VAL A 32 -22.74 25.75 40.10
CA VAL A 32 -23.16 26.86 40.97
C VAL A 32 -24.67 27.11 40.83
N LEU A 33 -25.18 27.16 39.60
CA LEU A 33 -26.62 27.28 39.35
C LEU A 33 -27.39 26.06 39.91
N LEU A 34 -26.89 24.84 39.77
CA LEU A 34 -27.57 23.69 40.33
C LEU A 34 -27.69 23.78 41.86
N VAL A 35 -26.61 24.18 42.55
CA VAL A 35 -26.59 24.31 44.02
C VAL A 35 -27.49 25.45 44.50
N GLU A 36 -27.42 26.62 43.87
CA GLU A 36 -28.29 27.75 44.22
C GLU A 36 -29.76 27.44 43.94
N GLY A 37 -30.05 26.70 42.85
CA GLY A 37 -31.40 26.23 42.54
C GLY A 37 -31.99 25.36 43.63
N LEU A 38 -31.21 24.39 44.12
CA LEU A 38 -31.59 23.52 45.25
C LEU A 38 -31.79 24.30 46.55
N ARG A 39 -30.96 25.32 46.80
CA ARG A 39 -31.10 26.20 47.97
C ARG A 39 -32.38 27.02 47.90
N LEU A 40 -32.67 27.66 46.76
CA LEU A 40 -33.88 28.45 46.54
C LEU A 40 -35.15 27.59 46.66
N ASP A 41 -35.08 26.36 46.15
CA ASP A 41 -36.16 25.38 46.27
C ASP A 41 -36.45 25.03 47.74
N SER A 42 -35.42 24.80 48.55
CA SER A 42 -35.57 24.53 49.99
C SER A 42 -36.24 25.68 50.77
N SER A 43 -36.10 26.92 50.29
CA SER A 43 -36.78 28.11 50.86
C SER A 43 -38.16 28.39 50.26
N ASN A 44 -38.66 27.53 49.36
CA ASN A 44 -39.90 27.72 48.61
C ASN A 44 -39.95 29.06 47.83
N TRP A 45 -38.80 29.57 47.37
CA TRP A 45 -38.70 30.88 46.72
C TRP A 45 -39.41 30.92 45.35
N TRP A 46 -39.45 29.76 44.68
CA TRP A 46 -40.04 29.65 43.34
C TRP A 46 -41.56 29.87 43.32
N ALA A 47 -42.24 29.77 44.47
CA ALA A 47 -43.67 30.03 44.56
C ALA A 47 -43.99 31.48 44.13
N GLY A 48 -44.73 31.63 43.02
CA GLY A 48 -45.06 32.92 42.42
C GLY A 48 -44.01 33.49 41.47
N HIS A 49 -42.93 32.76 41.18
CA HIS A 49 -41.81 33.19 40.33
C HIS A 49 -41.55 32.25 39.14
N ASP A 50 -42.61 31.69 38.54
CA ASP A 50 -42.53 30.68 37.47
C ASP A 50 -41.66 31.11 36.28
N TYR A 51 -41.70 32.41 35.94
CA TYR A 51 -40.85 32.97 34.88
C TYR A 51 -39.35 32.81 35.17
N PHE A 52 -38.91 33.09 36.40
CA PHE A 52 -37.50 32.96 36.78
C PHE A 52 -37.07 31.51 36.86
N LEU A 53 -37.95 30.62 37.34
CA LEU A 53 -37.69 29.18 37.35
C LEU A 53 -37.38 28.65 35.94
N ASN A 54 -38.15 29.09 34.94
CA ASN A 54 -37.94 28.71 33.54
C ASN A 54 -36.61 29.22 33.00
N ILE A 55 -36.27 30.50 33.22
CA ILE A 55 -34.97 31.06 32.80
C ILE A 55 -33.82 30.30 33.48
N TYR A 56 -33.95 30.05 34.77
CA TYR A 56 -32.94 29.38 35.56
C TYR A 56 -32.67 27.96 35.09
N SER A 57 -33.74 27.22 34.83
CA SER A 57 -33.69 25.86 34.30
C SER A 57 -33.07 25.85 32.90
N ALA A 58 -33.44 26.79 32.04
CA ALA A 58 -32.84 26.93 30.71
C ALA A 58 -31.34 27.26 30.78
N ALA A 59 -30.93 28.21 31.63
CA ALA A 59 -29.53 28.58 31.82
C ALA A 59 -28.70 27.42 32.36
N THR A 60 -29.23 26.68 33.34
CA THR A 60 -28.60 25.47 33.88
C THR A 60 -28.48 24.39 32.79
N GLY A 61 -29.54 24.18 32.01
CA GLY A 61 -29.56 23.27 30.87
C GLY A 61 -28.51 23.62 29.82
N VAL A 62 -28.36 24.89 29.47
CA VAL A 62 -27.33 25.39 28.54
C VAL A 62 -25.92 25.11 29.07
N CYS A 63 -25.68 25.32 30.36
CA CYS A 63 -24.37 25.11 31.00
C CYS A 63 -23.86 23.67 30.89
N PHE A 64 -24.76 22.67 30.88
CA PHE A 64 -24.38 21.26 30.71
C PHE A 64 -24.56 20.77 29.27
N GLY A 65 -25.64 21.19 28.61
CA GLY A 65 -26.02 20.74 27.27
C GLY A 65 -25.04 21.20 26.19
N VAL A 66 -24.59 22.46 26.24
CA VAL A 66 -23.65 22.98 25.22
C VAL A 66 -22.31 22.25 25.25
N PRO A 67 -21.61 22.10 26.40
CA PRO A 67 -20.39 21.31 26.45
C PRO A 67 -20.59 19.85 26.01
N ALA A 68 -21.66 19.19 26.47
CA ALA A 68 -21.94 17.81 26.09
C ALA A 68 -22.12 17.66 24.57
N ALA A 69 -22.93 18.54 23.96
CA ALA A 69 -23.16 18.56 22.52
C ALA A 69 -21.86 18.81 21.74
N LEU A 70 -21.04 19.78 22.17
CA LEU A 70 -19.76 20.07 21.52
C LEU A 70 -18.78 18.90 21.59
N LEU A 71 -18.73 18.17 22.71
CA LEU A 71 -17.88 16.99 22.85
C LEU A 71 -18.35 15.86 21.93
N LEU A 72 -19.67 15.65 21.84
CA LEU A 72 -20.27 14.65 20.97
C LEU A 72 -20.02 14.97 19.49
N PHE A 73 -20.29 16.21 19.04
CA PHE A 73 -20.04 16.63 17.66
C PHE A 73 -18.57 16.55 17.28
N ASN A 74 -17.66 16.95 18.17
CA ASN A 74 -16.23 16.82 17.91
C ASN A 74 -15.78 15.34 17.79
N LYS A 75 -16.43 14.42 18.51
CA LYS A 75 -16.15 12.98 18.37
C LYS A 75 -16.65 12.47 17.02
N LEU A 76 -17.89 12.81 16.65
CA LEU A 76 -18.48 12.42 15.37
C LEU A 76 -17.68 12.96 14.19
N ALA A 77 -17.30 14.23 14.21
CA ALA A 77 -16.46 14.84 13.18
C ALA A 77 -15.10 14.15 13.06
N SER A 78 -14.45 13.85 14.20
CA SER A 78 -13.17 13.12 14.20
C SER A 78 -13.29 11.72 13.61
N ASP A 79 -14.39 11.00 13.88
CA ASP A 79 -14.63 9.67 13.32
C ASP A 79 -14.93 9.73 11.82
N GLN A 80 -15.69 10.73 11.39
CA GLN A 80 -15.95 10.98 9.97
C GLN A 80 -14.67 11.34 9.21
N ASP A 81 -13.80 12.17 9.79
CA ASP A 81 -12.50 12.52 9.21
C ASP A 81 -11.55 11.31 9.15
N ALA A 82 -11.58 10.44 10.17
CA ALA A 82 -10.81 9.18 10.15
C ALA A 82 -11.32 8.25 9.04
N ALA A 83 -12.64 8.06 8.92
CA ALA A 83 -13.24 7.25 7.87
C ALA A 83 -12.97 7.83 6.47
N ARG A 84 -13.06 9.16 6.31
CA ARG A 84 -12.73 9.84 5.05
C ARG A 84 -11.28 9.65 4.66
N ARG A 85 -10.34 9.82 5.60
CA ARG A 85 -8.91 9.59 5.36
C ARG A 85 -8.62 8.13 4.99
N ALA A 86 -9.24 7.17 5.66
CA ALA A 86 -9.11 5.75 5.32
C ALA A 86 -9.60 5.45 3.90
N ARG A 87 -10.75 6.01 3.49
CA ARG A 87 -11.27 5.87 2.12
C ARG A 87 -10.33 6.49 1.09
N LEU A 88 -9.80 7.69 1.35
CA LEU A 88 -8.84 8.34 0.46
C LEU A 88 -7.54 7.54 0.35
N ALA A 89 -7.05 6.98 1.45
CA ALA A 89 -5.86 6.12 1.45
C ALA A 89 -6.09 4.84 0.62
N MET A 90 -7.25 4.19 0.77
CA MET A 90 -7.63 3.02 -0.03
C MET A 90 -7.74 3.37 -1.53
N ALA A 91 -8.41 4.47 -1.88
CA ALA A 91 -8.53 4.91 -3.27
C ALA A 91 -7.16 5.24 -3.89
N ARG A 92 -6.26 5.89 -3.12
CA ARG A 92 -4.88 6.13 -3.55
C ARG A 92 -4.11 4.81 -3.73
N ALA A 93 -4.29 3.84 -2.83
CA ALA A 93 -3.67 2.53 -2.94
C ALA A 93 -4.12 1.78 -4.20
N GLY A 94 -5.43 1.78 -4.51
CA GLY A 94 -5.94 1.21 -5.76
C GLY A 94 -5.33 1.87 -6.98
N ALA A 95 -5.31 3.21 -7.04
CA ALA A 95 -4.74 3.95 -8.17
C ALA A 95 -3.24 3.65 -8.39
N GLU A 96 -2.44 3.65 -7.33
CA GLU A 96 -1.00 3.32 -7.40
C GLU A 96 -0.76 1.84 -7.69
N ALA A 97 -1.61 0.93 -7.19
CA ALA A 97 -1.58 -0.49 -7.53
C ALA A 97 -1.82 -0.68 -9.02
N THR A 98 -2.90 -0.14 -9.59
CA THR A 98 -3.17 -0.19 -11.03
C THR A 98 -2.03 0.41 -11.85
N GLN A 99 -1.36 1.45 -11.36
CA GLN A 99 -0.21 2.01 -12.05
C GLN A 99 1.02 1.09 -11.99
N PHE A 100 1.30 0.47 -10.84
CA PHE A 100 2.34 -0.54 -10.70
C PHE A 100 2.10 -1.73 -11.65
N GLN A 101 0.87 -2.25 -11.73
CA GLN A 101 0.50 -3.31 -12.65
C GLN A 101 0.76 -2.93 -14.12
N ARG A 102 0.36 -1.70 -14.51
CA ARG A 102 0.60 -1.19 -15.88
C ARG A 102 2.08 -1.07 -16.20
N GLU A 103 2.90 -0.54 -15.29
CA GLU A 103 4.34 -0.46 -15.50
C GLU A 103 4.97 -1.85 -15.60
N LEU A 104 4.52 -2.79 -14.76
CA LEU A 104 5.00 -4.17 -14.78
C LEU A 104 4.72 -4.82 -16.14
N LEU A 105 3.53 -4.63 -16.70
CA LEU A 105 3.12 -5.18 -18.00
C LEU A 105 3.70 -4.43 -19.21
N SER A 106 4.11 -3.16 -19.04
CA SER A 106 4.44 -2.24 -20.14
C SER A 106 5.47 -2.74 -21.16
N LEU A 107 6.37 -3.62 -20.74
CA LEU A 107 7.46 -4.14 -21.57
C LEU A 107 7.16 -5.54 -22.12
N PHE A 108 6.20 -6.26 -21.53
CA PHE A 108 5.88 -7.63 -21.90
C PHE A 108 4.65 -7.67 -22.82
N SER A 109 4.67 -8.56 -23.78
CA SER A 109 3.53 -8.89 -24.63
C SER A 109 2.61 -9.89 -23.93
N ALA A 110 2.10 -9.50 -22.76
CA ALA A 110 1.13 -10.24 -21.96
C ALA A 110 -0.18 -9.47 -21.88
N ALA A 111 -1.32 -10.18 -21.90
CA ALA A 111 -2.64 -9.54 -21.84
C ALA A 111 -2.94 -8.93 -20.47
N ASP A 112 -2.50 -9.60 -19.41
CA ASP A 112 -2.69 -9.22 -18.01
C ASP A 112 -1.61 -9.87 -17.12
N LEU A 113 -1.71 -9.66 -15.80
CA LEU A 113 -0.77 -10.23 -14.82
C LEU A 113 -0.83 -11.76 -14.74
N ALA A 114 -2.00 -12.36 -14.97
CA ALA A 114 -2.15 -13.81 -14.90
C ALA A 114 -1.45 -14.48 -16.09
N ASP A 115 -1.62 -13.92 -17.30
CA ASP A 115 -0.91 -14.33 -18.51
C ASP A 115 0.61 -14.16 -18.35
N LEU A 116 1.07 -13.01 -17.83
CA LEU A 116 2.49 -12.77 -17.55
C LEU A 116 3.05 -13.79 -16.54
N THR A 117 2.32 -14.07 -15.46
CA THR A 117 2.72 -15.02 -14.41
C THR A 117 2.82 -16.44 -14.96
N ALA A 118 1.83 -16.88 -15.73
CA ALA A 118 1.79 -18.21 -16.33
C ALA A 118 2.97 -18.39 -17.30
N ARG A 119 3.15 -17.47 -18.25
CA ARG A 119 4.25 -17.54 -19.23
C ARG A 119 5.63 -17.43 -18.58
N ALA A 120 5.81 -16.57 -17.58
CA ALA A 120 7.07 -16.48 -16.85
C ALA A 120 7.38 -17.77 -16.08
N THR A 121 6.36 -18.42 -15.53
CA THR A 121 6.49 -19.72 -14.85
C THR A 121 6.87 -20.82 -15.84
N ASP A 122 6.17 -20.92 -16.97
CA ASP A 122 6.46 -21.90 -18.01
C ASP A 122 7.89 -21.74 -18.54
N LEU A 123 8.31 -20.51 -18.85
CA LEU A 123 9.68 -20.20 -19.27
C LEU A 123 10.71 -20.57 -18.21
N ARG A 124 10.40 -20.35 -16.92
CA ARG A 124 11.28 -20.71 -15.82
C ARG A 124 11.43 -22.22 -15.70
N ASP A 125 10.35 -22.96 -15.92
CA ASP A 125 10.36 -24.41 -15.85
C ASP A 125 11.11 -25.01 -17.07
N GLN A 126 10.91 -24.44 -18.26
CA GLN A 126 11.70 -24.76 -19.47
C GLN A 126 13.21 -24.53 -19.25
N ILE A 127 13.60 -23.35 -18.76
CA ILE A 127 15.03 -23.04 -18.56
C ILE A 127 15.65 -23.90 -17.44
N THR A 128 14.86 -24.31 -16.45
CA THR A 128 15.29 -25.27 -15.42
C THR A 128 15.54 -26.65 -16.04
N GLY A 129 14.63 -27.12 -16.91
CA GLY A 129 14.83 -28.36 -17.67
C GLY A 129 16.10 -28.33 -18.52
N ILE A 130 16.34 -27.25 -19.26
CA ILE A 130 17.54 -27.06 -20.09
C ILE A 130 18.82 -27.08 -19.24
N ARG A 131 18.79 -26.48 -18.04
CA ARG A 131 19.93 -26.45 -17.12
C ARG A 131 20.35 -27.86 -16.70
N ASP A 132 19.36 -28.73 -16.48
CA ASP A 132 19.56 -30.08 -15.94
C ASP A 132 19.97 -31.09 -17.04
N LEU A 133 19.86 -30.72 -18.33
CA LEU A 133 20.37 -31.52 -19.45
C LEU A 133 21.90 -31.48 -19.57
N PRO A 134 22.56 -32.58 -19.97
CA PRO A 134 23.98 -32.57 -20.32
C PRO A 134 24.30 -31.55 -21.43
N SER A 135 25.43 -30.85 -21.35
CA SER A 135 25.83 -29.86 -22.36
C SER A 135 26.06 -30.45 -23.76
N SER A 136 26.28 -31.77 -23.86
CA SER A 136 26.46 -32.49 -25.12
C SER A 136 25.16 -33.07 -25.70
N ALA A 137 24.03 -32.92 -25.02
CA ALA A 137 22.76 -33.47 -25.48
C ALA A 137 22.20 -32.64 -26.64
N SER A 138 21.92 -33.27 -27.78
CA SER A 138 21.31 -32.58 -28.94
C SER A 138 19.92 -32.00 -28.64
N SER A 139 19.18 -32.59 -27.70
CA SER A 139 17.90 -32.06 -27.22
C SER A 139 18.04 -30.69 -26.55
N ARG A 140 19.21 -30.39 -25.95
CA ARG A 140 19.45 -29.12 -25.26
C ARG A 140 19.37 -27.93 -26.21
N ASP A 141 19.90 -28.07 -27.42
CA ASP A 141 19.86 -27.01 -28.43
C ASP A 141 18.44 -26.79 -28.96
N GLN A 142 17.68 -27.88 -29.14
CA GLN A 142 16.27 -27.82 -29.54
C GLN A 142 15.42 -27.14 -28.46
N ASP A 143 15.58 -27.54 -27.20
CA ASP A 143 14.85 -26.98 -26.07
C ASP A 143 15.21 -25.51 -25.84
N MET A 144 16.49 -25.14 -25.99
CA MET A 144 16.93 -23.74 -25.96
C MET A 144 16.31 -22.92 -27.08
N GLY A 145 16.23 -23.46 -28.30
CA GLY A 145 15.56 -22.82 -29.43
C GLY A 145 14.08 -22.55 -29.15
N ARG A 146 13.38 -23.53 -28.56
CA ARG A 146 11.98 -23.36 -28.13
C ARG A 146 11.83 -22.32 -27.04
N PHE A 147 12.67 -22.37 -26.01
CA PHE A 147 12.68 -21.39 -24.93
C PHE A 147 12.86 -19.96 -25.47
N LEU A 148 13.81 -19.75 -26.39
CA LEU A 148 14.06 -18.44 -26.97
C LEU A 148 12.90 -17.95 -27.83
N ALA A 149 12.27 -18.84 -28.60
CA ALA A 149 11.07 -18.50 -29.35
C ALA A 149 9.92 -18.06 -28.42
N ASP A 150 9.65 -18.84 -27.36
CA ASP A 150 8.62 -18.52 -26.37
C ASP A 150 8.95 -17.21 -25.63
N PHE A 151 10.23 -17.01 -25.26
CA PHE A 151 10.71 -15.78 -24.62
C PHE A 151 10.56 -14.56 -25.54
N ASP A 152 10.84 -14.71 -26.83
CA ASP A 152 10.64 -13.64 -27.82
C ASP A 152 9.15 -13.32 -28.02
N THR A 153 8.24 -14.28 -27.82
CA THR A 153 6.79 -13.97 -27.81
C THR A 153 6.39 -13.14 -26.60
N LEU A 154 7.01 -13.39 -25.43
CA LEU A 154 6.71 -12.67 -24.20
C LEU A 154 7.38 -11.31 -24.14
N LEU A 155 8.63 -11.22 -24.58
CA LEU A 155 9.45 -10.01 -24.57
C LEU A 155 10.08 -9.81 -25.94
N PRO A 156 9.35 -9.26 -26.92
CA PRO A 156 9.86 -9.07 -28.27
C PRO A 156 11.18 -8.30 -28.29
N SER A 157 12.14 -8.75 -29.12
CA SER A 157 13.37 -7.97 -29.30
C SER A 157 13.04 -6.63 -29.95
N PRO A 158 13.53 -5.49 -29.41
CA PRO A 158 13.34 -4.17 -30.02
C PRO A 158 13.96 -4.07 -31.42
N LEU A 159 14.87 -4.98 -31.77
CA LEU A 159 15.47 -5.07 -33.11
C LEU A 159 14.60 -5.84 -34.12
N GLY A 160 13.46 -6.41 -33.68
CA GLY A 160 12.57 -7.22 -34.52
C GLY A 160 13.19 -8.52 -35.02
N ARG A 161 14.31 -8.95 -34.45
CA ARG A 161 15.03 -10.18 -34.83
C ARG A 161 14.91 -11.20 -33.70
N PRO A 162 14.59 -12.46 -34.01
CA PRO A 162 14.53 -13.50 -32.99
C PRO A 162 15.92 -13.77 -32.41
N ARG A 163 15.98 -14.02 -31.10
CA ARG A 163 17.20 -14.31 -30.37
C ARG A 163 17.67 -15.72 -30.70
N ARG A 164 18.95 -15.85 -31.06
CA ARG A 164 19.54 -17.15 -31.44
C ARG A 164 20.22 -17.88 -30.29
N SER A 165 20.60 -17.15 -29.24
CA SER A 165 21.18 -17.72 -28.03
C SER A 165 20.99 -16.75 -26.86
N LEU A 166 21.07 -17.24 -25.63
CA LEU A 166 21.17 -16.35 -24.47
C LEU A 166 22.47 -15.52 -24.49
N ARG A 167 23.54 -16.04 -25.10
CA ARG A 167 24.82 -15.34 -25.27
C ARG A 167 24.75 -14.15 -26.21
N SER A 168 23.70 -14.03 -27.04
CA SER A 168 23.52 -12.83 -27.87
C SER A 168 22.86 -11.67 -27.12
N LEU A 169 22.31 -11.89 -25.91
CA LEU A 169 21.71 -10.81 -25.12
C LEU A 169 22.73 -9.69 -24.79
N PRO A 170 23.97 -9.98 -24.38
CA PRO A 170 25.01 -8.96 -24.22
C PRO A 170 25.49 -8.35 -25.54
N ALA A 171 25.41 -9.07 -26.66
CA ALA A 171 25.80 -8.52 -27.96
C ALA A 171 24.81 -7.44 -28.44
N HIS A 172 23.56 -7.51 -27.99
CA HIS A 172 22.51 -6.51 -28.22
C HIS A 172 22.35 -5.52 -27.06
N TYR A 173 23.37 -5.43 -26.19
CA TYR A 173 23.32 -4.74 -24.91
C TYR A 173 22.72 -3.34 -25.04
N SER A 174 23.19 -2.46 -25.93
CA SER A 174 22.69 -1.08 -25.99
C SER A 174 21.19 -0.97 -26.33
N ALA A 175 20.65 -1.86 -27.17
CA ALA A 175 19.27 -1.78 -27.64
C ALA A 175 18.26 -2.44 -26.70
N GLU A 176 18.64 -3.54 -26.04
CA GLU A 176 17.73 -4.28 -25.13
C GLU A 176 17.89 -3.88 -23.66
N TRP A 177 19.12 -3.54 -23.25
CA TRP A 177 19.40 -3.19 -21.86
C TRP A 177 18.73 -1.88 -21.47
N ALA A 178 18.82 -0.85 -22.30
CA ALA A 178 18.31 0.47 -21.94
C ALA A 178 16.79 0.47 -21.65
N PRO A 179 15.93 -0.13 -22.50
CA PRO A 179 14.50 -0.28 -22.17
C PRO A 179 14.24 -1.10 -20.91
N MET A 180 15.04 -2.14 -20.67
CA MET A 180 14.89 -3.02 -19.51
C MET A 180 15.31 -2.34 -18.19
N ASP A 181 16.39 -1.55 -18.22
CA ASP A 181 16.86 -0.78 -17.07
C ASP A 181 15.89 0.36 -16.72
N ASP A 182 15.35 1.02 -17.75
CA ASP A 182 14.31 2.03 -17.63
C ASP A 182 13.00 1.43 -17.06
N TRP A 183 12.56 0.28 -17.60
CA TRP A 183 11.44 -0.49 -17.02
C TRP A 183 11.67 -0.83 -15.56
N ARG A 184 12.84 -1.39 -15.20
CA ARG A 184 13.19 -1.70 -13.81
C ARG A 184 13.06 -0.46 -12.93
N THR A 185 13.60 0.67 -13.38
CA THR A 185 13.57 1.94 -12.64
C THR A 185 12.14 2.41 -12.39
N ARG A 186 11.26 2.31 -13.38
CA ARG A 186 9.83 2.64 -13.22
C ARG A 186 9.12 1.71 -12.25
N VAL A 187 9.31 0.40 -12.38
CA VAL A 187 8.71 -0.61 -11.49
C VAL A 187 9.19 -0.40 -10.05
N GLN A 188 10.49 -0.16 -9.84
CA GLN A 188 11.06 0.13 -8.52
C GLN A 188 10.54 1.44 -7.93
N SER A 189 10.44 2.50 -8.75
CA SER A 189 9.87 3.79 -8.32
C SER A 189 8.42 3.63 -7.85
N ARG A 190 7.60 2.90 -8.61
CA ARG A 190 6.20 2.63 -8.23
C ARG A 190 6.07 1.80 -6.97
N TRP A 191 6.89 0.76 -6.82
CA TRP A 191 6.94 0.01 -5.58
C TRP A 191 7.35 0.89 -4.40
N ASN A 192 8.34 1.78 -4.56
CA ASN A 192 8.76 2.67 -3.50
C ASN A 192 7.66 3.64 -3.07
N ILE A 193 6.83 4.14 -3.99
CA ILE A 193 5.65 4.96 -3.67
C ILE A 193 4.64 4.11 -2.88
N LEU A 194 4.31 2.93 -3.37
CA LEU A 194 3.41 1.99 -2.70
C LEU A 194 3.89 1.66 -1.28
N TYR A 195 5.17 1.36 -1.12
CA TYR A 195 5.77 0.91 0.14
C TYR A 195 6.01 2.05 1.14
N ASN A 196 6.54 3.18 0.69
CA ASN A 196 6.95 4.27 1.59
C ASN A 196 5.87 5.34 1.78
N GLU A 197 5.00 5.56 0.79
CA GLU A 197 3.98 6.61 0.86
C GLU A 197 2.57 6.06 1.09
N VAL A 198 2.20 4.96 0.45
CA VAL A 198 0.83 4.43 0.53
C VAL A 198 0.66 3.55 1.76
N ARG A 199 1.51 2.52 1.93
CA ARG A 199 1.42 1.54 3.01
C ARG A 199 1.27 2.16 4.41
N PRO A 200 2.04 3.20 4.82
CA PRO A 200 1.91 3.77 6.16
C PRO A 200 0.56 4.44 6.44
N ASN A 201 -0.17 4.80 5.39
CA ASN A 201 -1.46 5.49 5.47
C ASN A 201 -2.65 4.53 5.44
N LEU A 202 -2.42 3.23 5.21
CA LEU A 202 -3.47 2.23 5.17
C LEU A 202 -3.89 1.83 6.60
N PRO A 203 -5.20 1.63 6.85
CA PRO A 203 -5.69 1.26 8.16
C PRO A 203 -5.35 -0.21 8.50
N GLY A 204 -4.73 -0.44 9.66
CA GLY A 204 -4.52 -1.78 10.23
C GLY A 204 -3.62 -2.67 9.38
N ASN A 205 -4.04 -3.92 9.16
CA ASN A 205 -3.35 -4.91 8.32
C ASN A 205 -3.78 -4.83 6.85
N GLY A 206 -4.24 -3.66 6.39
CA GLY A 206 -4.65 -3.43 5.01
C GLY A 206 -3.46 -3.35 4.05
N TRP A 207 -2.45 -4.22 4.21
CA TRP A 207 -1.36 -4.41 3.26
C TRP A 207 -1.40 -5.86 2.74
N ILE A 208 -0.64 -6.15 1.69
CA ILE A 208 -0.50 -7.52 1.20
C ILE A 208 0.16 -8.43 2.23
N ALA A 209 0.01 -9.75 2.06
CA ALA A 209 0.63 -10.74 2.93
C ALA A 209 2.14 -10.54 3.05
N ALA A 210 2.69 -10.74 4.25
CA ALA A 210 4.10 -10.48 4.55
C ALA A 210 5.07 -11.27 3.66
N ASP A 211 4.69 -12.48 3.24
CA ASP A 211 5.48 -13.30 2.32
C ASP A 211 5.56 -12.69 0.92
N SER A 212 4.45 -12.18 0.39
CA SER A 212 4.38 -11.49 -0.90
C SER A 212 5.15 -10.16 -0.87
N ASP A 213 5.01 -9.40 0.23
CA ASP A 213 5.75 -8.15 0.47
C ASP A 213 7.27 -8.40 0.47
N THR A 214 7.71 -9.40 1.25
CA THR A 214 9.12 -9.78 1.35
C THR A 214 9.65 -10.29 0.01
N ALA A 215 8.89 -11.13 -0.70
CA ALA A 215 9.30 -11.66 -2.00
C ALA A 215 9.45 -10.56 -3.05
N ALA A 216 8.52 -9.59 -3.11
CA ALA A 216 8.60 -8.46 -4.02
C ALA A 216 9.77 -7.52 -3.70
N GLN A 217 9.98 -7.20 -2.42
CA GLN A 217 11.12 -6.38 -2.00
C GLN A 217 12.44 -7.06 -2.39
N GLN A 218 12.59 -8.35 -2.11
CA GLN A 218 13.77 -9.11 -2.51
C GLN A 218 13.94 -9.20 -4.03
N ALA A 219 12.83 -9.33 -4.77
CA ALA A 219 12.87 -9.34 -6.22
C ALA A 219 13.39 -8.00 -6.75
N LEU A 220 12.85 -6.86 -6.28
CA LEU A 220 13.28 -5.52 -6.69
C LEU A 220 14.74 -5.22 -6.36
N ASP A 221 15.16 -5.53 -5.13
CA ASP A 221 16.53 -5.28 -4.69
C ASP A 221 17.55 -6.09 -5.50
N ARG A 222 17.11 -7.24 -6.06
CA ARG A 222 17.97 -8.18 -6.78
C ARG A 222 17.79 -8.15 -8.29
N LEU A 223 16.77 -7.45 -8.79
CA LEU A 223 16.42 -7.39 -10.19
C LEU A 223 17.55 -6.74 -11.00
N LEU A 224 18.08 -7.48 -11.97
CA LEU A 224 19.17 -7.06 -12.86
C LEU A 224 20.51 -6.75 -12.14
N LEU A 225 20.72 -7.27 -10.92
CA LEU A 225 22.04 -7.23 -10.27
C LEU A 225 23.09 -8.05 -11.04
N PRO A 226 24.39 -7.77 -10.86
CA PRO A 226 25.47 -8.61 -11.40
C PRO A 226 25.26 -10.09 -11.07
N GLY A 227 25.37 -10.97 -12.08
CA GLY A 227 25.10 -12.41 -11.95
C GLY A 227 23.63 -12.84 -11.97
N ARG A 228 22.69 -11.88 -11.95
CA ARG A 228 21.24 -12.11 -12.11
C ARG A 228 20.64 -11.42 -13.33
N ASN A 229 21.47 -10.69 -14.06
CA ASN A 229 21.08 -9.89 -15.21
C ASN A 229 21.40 -10.68 -16.51
N PRO A 230 20.38 -11.17 -17.24
CA PRO A 230 20.59 -11.92 -18.47
C PRO A 230 21.35 -11.14 -19.55
N TRP A 231 21.21 -9.81 -19.58
CA TRP A 231 21.89 -8.93 -20.54
C TRP A 231 23.33 -8.60 -20.16
N LYS A 232 23.75 -8.90 -18.92
CA LYS A 232 25.13 -8.72 -18.42
C LYS A 232 25.76 -10.03 -17.95
N ALA A 233 25.14 -11.17 -18.25
CA ALA A 233 25.68 -12.46 -17.89
C ALA A 233 26.98 -12.70 -18.64
N ASP A 234 27.91 -13.41 -18.01
CA ASP A 234 29.10 -13.92 -18.67
C ASP A 234 28.71 -14.78 -19.89
N GLN A 235 29.60 -14.86 -20.89
CA GLN A 235 29.37 -15.58 -22.14
C GLN A 235 29.31 -17.11 -21.96
N SER A 236 29.46 -17.62 -20.75
CA SER A 236 29.24 -19.03 -20.44
C SER A 236 27.74 -19.35 -20.38
N ASP A 237 27.32 -20.43 -21.06
CA ASP A 237 25.90 -20.84 -21.10
C ASP A 237 25.30 -21.03 -19.71
N GLY A 238 26.07 -21.61 -18.80
CA GLY A 238 25.63 -21.84 -17.43
C GLY A 238 25.30 -20.55 -16.67
N ALA A 239 26.08 -19.48 -16.89
CA ALA A 239 25.82 -18.19 -16.26
C ALA A 239 24.58 -17.52 -16.85
N ALA A 240 24.43 -17.54 -18.17
CA ALA A 240 23.29 -16.94 -18.86
C ALA A 240 21.96 -17.64 -18.50
N VAL A 241 21.94 -18.97 -18.48
CA VAL A 241 20.80 -19.80 -18.04
C VAL A 241 20.40 -19.46 -16.60
N ARG A 242 21.37 -19.37 -15.69
CA ARG A 242 21.12 -19.05 -14.27
C ARG A 242 20.60 -17.62 -14.09
N ALA A 243 21.18 -16.66 -14.79
CA ALA A 243 20.71 -15.27 -14.75
C ALA A 243 19.26 -15.16 -15.25
N MET A 244 18.93 -15.86 -16.34
CA MET A 244 17.57 -15.91 -16.86
C MET A 244 16.58 -16.55 -15.88
N GLN A 245 16.96 -17.66 -15.24
CA GLN A 245 16.15 -18.29 -14.20
C GLN A 245 15.84 -17.33 -13.04
N TYR A 246 16.84 -16.56 -12.59
CA TYR A 246 16.63 -15.56 -11.54
C TYR A 246 15.72 -14.42 -11.99
N PHE A 247 15.92 -13.91 -13.21
CA PHE A 247 15.07 -12.87 -13.78
C PHE A 247 13.60 -13.32 -13.82
N LEU A 248 13.31 -14.50 -14.37
CA LEU A 248 11.92 -15.02 -14.46
C LEU A 248 11.30 -15.25 -13.08
N ARG A 249 12.08 -15.74 -12.11
CA ARG A 249 11.62 -15.86 -10.71
C ARG A 249 11.27 -14.50 -10.10
N ASP A 250 12.13 -13.49 -10.30
CA ASP A 250 11.91 -12.15 -9.77
C ASP A 250 10.67 -11.51 -10.41
N VAL A 251 10.48 -11.64 -11.74
CA VAL A 251 9.26 -11.21 -12.44
C VAL A 251 8.01 -11.89 -11.87
N THR A 252 8.04 -13.20 -11.65
CA THR A 252 6.92 -13.96 -11.07
C THR A 252 6.56 -13.46 -9.66
N ALA A 253 7.58 -13.18 -8.82
CA ALA A 253 7.36 -12.64 -7.48
C ALA A 253 6.72 -11.24 -7.51
N LEU A 254 7.13 -10.39 -8.45
CA LEU A 254 6.53 -9.07 -8.65
C LEU A 254 5.09 -9.17 -9.13
N CYS A 255 4.79 -10.10 -10.04
CA CYS A 255 3.40 -10.35 -10.46
C CYS A 255 2.54 -10.83 -9.28
N GLY A 256 3.06 -11.73 -8.44
CA GLY A 256 2.35 -12.20 -7.24
C GLY A 256 2.01 -11.07 -6.27
N ALA A 257 2.93 -10.12 -6.04
CA ALA A 257 2.63 -8.94 -5.24
C ALA A 257 1.65 -7.97 -5.93
N ALA A 258 1.78 -7.78 -7.25
CA ALA A 258 0.86 -6.97 -8.04
C ALA A 258 -0.58 -7.52 -8.01
N THR A 259 -0.75 -8.84 -8.05
CA THR A 259 -2.04 -9.53 -7.89
C THR A 259 -2.56 -9.42 -6.46
N ALA A 260 -1.71 -9.50 -5.44
CA ALA A 260 -2.15 -9.29 -4.05
C ALA A 260 -2.64 -7.85 -3.81
N LEU A 261 -2.06 -6.86 -4.52
CA LEU A 261 -2.49 -5.46 -4.49
C LEU A 261 -3.81 -5.21 -5.24
N ASP A 262 -4.29 -6.15 -6.06
CA ASP A 262 -5.58 -6.05 -6.76
C ASP A 262 -6.78 -5.99 -5.80
N THR A 263 -6.57 -6.38 -4.54
CA THR A 263 -7.57 -6.20 -3.48
C THR A 263 -7.92 -4.73 -3.17
N TYR A 264 -7.13 -3.77 -3.66
CA TYR A 264 -7.37 -2.34 -3.49
C TYR A 264 -8.01 -1.65 -4.70
N THR A 265 -8.13 -2.34 -5.83
CA THR A 265 -8.70 -1.81 -7.09
C THR A 265 -10.19 -2.13 -7.20
#